data_AF-A0A3E0MXU1-F1
#
_entry.id   AF-A0A3E0MXU1-F1
#
_cell.length_a   1.000
_cell.length_b   1.000
_cell.length_c   1.000
_cell.angle_alpha   90.00
_cell.angle_beta   90.00
_cell.angle_gamma   90.00
#
_symmetry.space_group_name_H-M   'P 1'
#
loop_
_entity.id
_entity.type
_entity.pdbx_description
1 polymer ?
#
loop_
_entity_poly.entity_id
_entity_poly.type
_entity_poly.pdbx_seq_one_letter_code
_entity_poly.pdbx_strand_id
1 'polypeptide(L)'
;MRPPALRGGRRTSTRCRPRQVCTPAARNPRVISSLSPLGILRWHRTRALVGCRSTLTLAAVALSLLLTVSECEAFSFWFSGGSVAGQSTITHPHGFSGAGGVLDIEIGIHPASPHAADMEIPVQNALDVWNALVPTTGNLSFGANNNVPSGFFDFESVVLHEVGHILGLDEPNLGSDSGLTGSATEYTNSETGTNGSFNFNSGVDGVIGSRDDQRGDDVNLNWFKKSDNNPFSANGSGIYDTTTYSPLLADLPAGDSYAANGSRNVAVLEGLSNTEAVMQQGIATDEAQRTLSEDDVAGIRVGMAGLDGIQGTPDDYTINLIYAGLTTSADVLIDFNNAASFAGTSGIGLLAGPGHKTVFATGISFNTGWNWFFNDIRLGETMLGDTDLDTDVDNTDILTAFTNFTGPGSFGKVRADGDVAPHPDGDGDVDVNDILLMFSEFTGPFDSAEPDPGGLQMPEEAGDPTIPDLIYHAATGEVILDPDGNTIHGYLLQSPAAGFVPGNFSPALGGVSTGSFSEISEAVFQDGAEGLTVATSIGNVFPTGLTLSGLNNLLGTMVVSVELGAPLVDFELVVVNAVPEPSTRTLVLLGAAVLGAASWRWPRKRR
;
A
#
# COMPACT_ATOMS: atom_id res chain seq x y z
N MET A 1 -7.35 -1.82 70.36
CA MET A 1 -6.25 -1.19 71.13
C MET A 1 -6.07 0.23 70.62
N ARG A 2 -5.86 1.19 71.54
CA ARG A 2 -5.61 2.62 71.26
C ARG A 2 -4.15 2.85 70.77
N PRO A 3 -3.81 4.06 70.27
CA PRO A 3 -2.82 4.35 69.20
C PRO A 3 -1.40 4.65 69.74
N PRO A 4 -0.50 5.25 68.93
CA PRO A 4 -0.33 6.71 69.08
C PRO A 4 0.01 7.52 67.81
N ALA A 5 -0.37 8.80 67.90
CA ALA A 5 0.06 9.93 67.10
C ALA A 5 1.25 10.66 67.77
N LEU A 6 2.12 11.33 67.00
CA LEU A 6 2.96 12.46 67.46
C LEU A 6 3.22 13.41 66.27
N ARG A 7 2.74 14.68 66.35
CA ARG A 7 3.48 15.94 66.60
C ARG A 7 4.46 16.32 65.47
N GLY A 8 4.51 17.52 64.91
CA GLY A 8 4.06 18.85 65.34
C GLY A 8 5.19 19.85 65.04
N GLY A 9 4.91 20.99 64.40
CA GLY A 9 5.95 22.00 64.13
C GLY A 9 5.45 23.30 63.49
N ARG A 10 5.12 24.29 64.35
CA ARG A 10 4.92 25.71 64.02
C ARG A 10 6.28 26.42 63.81
N ARG A 11 6.31 27.47 62.96
CA ARG A 11 6.83 28.85 63.21
C ARG A 11 6.81 29.68 61.89
N THR A 12 5.98 30.73 61.78
CA THR A 12 6.25 32.18 61.99
C THR A 12 7.35 32.75 61.08
N SER A 13 7.02 33.52 60.02
CA SER A 13 6.72 34.97 59.96
C SER A 13 7.91 35.83 59.52
N THR A 14 7.79 36.60 58.43
CA THR A 14 8.11 38.05 58.43
C THR A 14 7.64 38.74 57.15
N ARG A 15 7.06 39.93 57.34
CA ARG A 15 6.65 40.92 56.34
C ARG A 15 7.86 41.72 55.84
N CYS A 16 7.81 42.23 54.61
CA CYS A 16 8.16 43.62 54.32
C CYS A 16 7.42 44.12 53.06
N ARG A 17 6.92 45.37 53.10
CA ARG A 17 6.09 46.03 52.08
C ARG A 17 6.97 46.91 51.11
N PRO A 18 6.45 47.94 50.38
CA PRO A 18 6.44 47.97 48.91
C PRO A 18 7.26 49.14 48.35
N ARG A 19 7.32 49.30 47.03
CA ARG A 19 7.60 50.62 46.44
C ARG A 19 6.87 50.83 45.12
N GLN A 20 6.47 52.07 44.97
CA GLN A 20 5.48 52.61 44.05
C GLN A 20 6.17 53.74 43.25
N VAL A 21 5.62 54.03 42.07
CA VAL A 21 5.71 55.30 41.28
C VAL A 21 6.98 55.55 40.45
N CYS A 22 6.80 55.66 39.12
CA CYS A 22 7.01 56.89 38.33
C CYS A 22 6.74 56.67 36.83
N THR A 23 5.66 57.25 36.31
CA THR A 23 5.56 57.83 34.95
C THR A 23 6.08 59.28 35.01
N PRO A 24 6.54 59.93 33.91
CA PRO A 24 5.61 60.65 33.02
C PRO A 24 6.01 60.86 31.53
N ALA A 25 4.95 61.07 30.73
CA ALA A 25 4.73 62.13 29.72
C ALA A 25 5.49 62.20 28.35
N ALA A 26 4.69 61.94 27.30
CA ALA A 26 4.28 62.87 26.23
C ALA A 26 5.30 63.54 25.29
N ARG A 27 5.09 63.34 23.97
CA ARG A 27 4.87 64.42 22.97
C ARG A 27 4.44 63.86 21.61
N ASN A 28 3.36 64.44 21.08
CA ASN A 28 2.84 64.36 19.71
C ASN A 28 2.99 65.80 19.10
N PRO A 29 2.51 66.14 17.89
CA PRO A 29 2.66 65.59 16.53
C PRO A 29 3.30 66.63 15.56
N ARG A 30 3.60 66.27 14.30
CA ARG A 30 3.61 67.25 13.19
C ARG A 30 3.05 66.67 11.89
N VAL A 31 1.99 67.33 11.44
CA VAL A 31 1.37 67.33 10.12
C VAL A 31 2.12 68.32 9.23
N ILE A 32 2.44 67.98 7.97
CA ILE A 32 2.47 68.92 6.83
C ILE A 32 1.99 68.20 5.56
N SER A 33 1.03 68.86 4.92
CA SER A 33 0.33 68.59 3.65
C SER A 33 0.98 69.28 2.43
N SER A 34 0.84 68.73 1.21
CA SER A 34 0.58 69.44 -0.09
C SER A 34 0.83 68.49 -1.29
N LEU A 35 -0.17 68.08 -2.09
CA LEU A 35 -0.69 68.70 -3.34
C LEU A 35 0.28 68.81 -4.55
N SER A 36 0.15 67.87 -5.51
CA SER A 36 -0.05 67.94 -7.00
C SER A 36 0.60 69.06 -7.88
N PRO A 37 0.54 69.02 -9.25
CA PRO A 37 0.71 67.99 -10.31
C PRO A 37 1.57 68.48 -11.53
N LEU A 38 1.53 67.74 -12.66
CA LEU A 38 1.81 68.11 -14.08
C LEU A 38 3.24 68.01 -14.68
N GLY A 39 3.30 67.38 -15.87
CA GLY A 39 4.43 67.43 -16.81
C GLY A 39 4.46 66.26 -17.82
N ILE A 40 3.44 66.11 -18.68
CA ILE A 40 3.54 66.24 -20.16
C ILE A 40 4.98 66.17 -20.72
N LEU A 41 5.30 65.10 -21.45
CA LEU A 41 6.02 65.21 -22.73
C LEU A 41 5.60 64.10 -23.70
N ARG A 42 5.42 64.51 -24.95
CA ARG A 42 4.90 63.78 -26.12
C ARG A 42 5.97 63.84 -27.21
N TRP A 43 5.89 62.93 -28.20
CA TRP A 43 6.67 62.78 -29.46
C TRP A 43 7.80 61.74 -29.38
N HIS A 44 7.95 60.75 -30.28
CA HIS A 44 7.59 60.69 -31.70
C HIS A 44 7.26 59.25 -32.19
N ARG A 45 6.40 59.20 -33.23
CA ARG A 45 6.08 58.05 -34.09
C ARG A 45 7.27 57.59 -34.93
N THR A 46 7.34 56.30 -35.28
CA THR A 46 7.29 55.86 -36.70
C THR A 46 6.83 54.40 -36.84
N ARG A 47 6.00 54.20 -37.87
CA ARG A 47 5.38 52.95 -38.34
C ARG A 47 6.34 52.18 -39.24
N ALA A 48 6.21 50.86 -39.29
CA ALA A 48 6.27 50.11 -40.54
C ALA A 48 5.41 48.84 -40.45
N LEU A 49 4.41 48.77 -41.34
CA LEU A 49 3.55 47.65 -41.67
C LEU A 49 4.17 46.92 -42.87
N VAL A 50 4.25 45.59 -42.84
CA VAL A 50 4.05 44.60 -43.93
C VAL A 50 3.96 43.24 -43.19
N GLY A 51 2.97 42.34 -43.32
CA GLY A 51 2.05 42.02 -44.40
C GLY A 51 2.34 40.59 -44.88
N CYS A 52 1.31 39.72 -44.86
CA CYS A 52 1.12 38.49 -45.66
C CYS A 52 1.07 37.12 -44.92
N ARG A 53 -0.17 36.76 -44.59
CA ARG A 53 -0.89 35.47 -44.73
C ARG A 53 -0.18 34.14 -45.11
N SER A 54 -0.57 33.13 -44.32
CA SER A 54 -0.96 31.74 -44.67
C SER A 54 0.12 30.67 -44.90
N THR A 55 0.21 29.68 -43.99
CA THR A 55 -0.28 28.29 -44.19
C THR A 55 -0.17 27.46 -42.89
N LEU A 56 -1.09 26.50 -42.75
CA LEU A 56 -1.24 25.50 -41.70
C LEU A 56 0.01 24.62 -41.47
N THR A 57 -0.06 23.82 -40.40
CA THR A 57 0.75 22.65 -40.00
C THR A 57 2.01 22.89 -39.17
N LEU A 58 1.86 22.85 -37.85
CA LEU A 58 2.76 22.15 -36.92
C LEU A 58 2.07 22.02 -35.55
N ALA A 59 1.21 21.01 -35.45
CA ALA A 59 0.99 20.29 -34.20
C ALA A 59 2.27 19.46 -33.90
N ALA A 60 2.54 19.20 -32.62
CA ALA A 60 3.55 18.26 -32.09
C ALA A 60 4.89 18.78 -31.50
N VAL A 61 4.96 19.95 -30.85
CA VAL A 61 6.10 20.29 -29.93
C VAL A 61 5.68 21.13 -28.70
N ALA A 62 4.51 20.88 -28.11
CA ALA A 62 4.22 21.35 -26.75
C ALA A 62 3.57 20.24 -25.91
N LEU A 63 4.04 19.02 -26.16
CA LEU A 63 4.11 17.95 -25.18
C LEU A 63 5.22 18.33 -24.19
N SER A 64 5.04 18.01 -22.91
CA SER A 64 5.89 18.35 -21.75
C SER A 64 5.50 19.59 -20.94
N LEU A 65 4.19 19.85 -20.78
CA LEU A 65 3.71 20.22 -19.45
C LEU A 65 3.60 18.89 -18.67
N LEU A 66 4.72 18.50 -18.07
CA LEU A 66 4.77 17.49 -17.02
C LEU A 66 3.86 18.01 -15.90
N LEU A 67 2.63 17.51 -15.86
CA LEU A 67 1.86 17.46 -14.63
C LEU A 67 2.61 16.45 -13.75
N THR A 68 3.57 16.95 -12.97
CA THR A 68 3.93 16.28 -11.73
C THR A 68 2.69 16.38 -10.85
N VAL A 69 2.00 15.26 -10.65
CA VAL A 69 1.13 15.09 -9.50
C VAL A 69 1.99 15.34 -8.26
N SER A 70 1.43 16.06 -7.30
CA SER A 70 2.06 16.44 -6.04
C SER A 70 1.10 16.11 -4.92
N GLU A 71 1.69 15.85 -3.77
CA GLU A 71 1.39 14.67 -2.97
C GLU A 71 1.36 15.04 -1.48
N CYS A 72 0.24 15.00 -0.72
CA CYS A 72 0.29 14.89 0.74
C CYS A 72 -0.55 13.90 1.54
N GLU A 73 -0.46 14.09 2.88
CA GLU A 73 -0.79 13.34 4.08
C GLU A 73 -1.64 14.19 5.03
N ALA A 74 -2.51 13.52 5.77
CA ALA A 74 -3.22 14.06 6.91
C ALA A 74 -2.91 13.19 8.15
N PHE A 75 -3.37 13.53 9.35
CA PHE A 75 -3.33 12.69 10.56
C PHE A 75 -3.84 13.50 11.76
N SER A 76 -4.17 12.85 12.87
CA SER A 76 -4.52 13.53 14.12
C SER A 76 -3.54 13.16 15.24
N PHE A 77 -3.47 13.96 16.31
CA PHE A 77 -2.66 13.66 17.50
C PHE A 77 -3.54 13.36 18.70
N TRP A 78 -3.18 12.30 19.43
CA TRP A 78 -3.91 11.84 20.59
C TRP A 78 -3.91 12.91 21.68
N PHE A 79 -5.01 13.06 22.42
CA PHE A 79 -5.22 14.16 23.37
C PHE A 79 -5.25 15.56 22.75
N SER A 80 -5.40 15.70 21.42
CA SER A 80 -5.81 16.97 20.82
C SER A 80 -7.26 17.32 21.24
N GLY A 81 -7.64 18.59 21.11
CA GLY A 81 -8.96 19.08 21.55
C GLY A 81 -9.06 19.56 23.02
N GLY A 82 -10.29 19.83 23.46
CA GLY A 82 -10.69 20.35 24.78
C GLY A 82 -10.60 21.87 24.93
N SER A 83 -10.07 22.59 23.92
CA SER A 83 -10.03 24.05 23.82
C SER A 83 -9.51 24.50 22.45
N VAL A 84 -9.66 25.79 22.07
CA VAL A 84 -9.09 26.35 20.82
C VAL A 84 -7.56 26.24 20.76
N ALA A 85 -6.88 26.17 21.91
CA ALA A 85 -5.43 25.90 21.99
C ALA A 85 -5.09 24.42 21.78
N GLY A 86 -6.09 23.53 21.84
CA GLY A 86 -5.97 22.09 21.65
C GLY A 86 -5.85 21.65 20.19
N GLN A 87 -6.32 22.47 19.23
CA GLN A 87 -6.30 22.16 17.78
C GLN A 87 -4.89 21.96 17.23
N SER A 88 -3.89 22.64 17.80
CA SER A 88 -2.49 22.54 17.39
C SER A 88 -1.65 21.72 18.37
N THR A 89 -2.28 20.85 19.17
CA THR A 89 -1.52 20.02 20.10
C THR A 89 -0.82 18.91 19.33
N ILE A 90 0.50 18.85 19.46
CA ILE A 90 1.32 17.71 19.03
C ILE A 90 1.54 16.80 20.24
N THR A 91 1.34 15.51 20.06
CA THR A 91 1.55 14.53 21.13
C THR A 91 2.75 13.68 20.78
N HIS A 92 3.70 13.63 21.71
CA HIS A 92 4.94 12.88 21.59
C HIS A 92 4.85 11.55 22.35
N PRO A 93 5.62 10.53 21.92
CA PRO A 93 5.63 9.24 22.57
C PRO A 93 6.13 9.28 24.03
N HIS A 94 5.96 8.13 24.70
CA HIS A 94 6.57 7.90 26.01
C HIS A 94 8.07 8.19 26.01
N GLY A 95 8.57 8.79 27.10
CA GLY A 95 10.00 9.05 27.28
C GLY A 95 10.51 10.34 26.64
N PHE A 96 9.77 10.97 25.72
CA PHE A 96 10.19 12.25 25.15
C PHE A 96 10.24 13.35 26.22
N SER A 97 11.38 14.04 26.30
CA SER A 97 11.66 15.02 27.35
C SER A 97 11.85 16.44 26.83
N GLY A 98 11.61 16.67 25.53
CA GLY A 98 11.92 17.92 24.85
C GLY A 98 13.37 18.05 24.38
N ALA A 99 14.15 16.96 24.46
CA ALA A 99 15.49 16.88 23.90
C ALA A 99 15.48 15.90 22.73
N GLY A 100 16.25 16.25 21.69
CA GLY A 100 16.38 15.43 20.50
C GLY A 100 17.25 14.19 20.69
N GLY A 101 17.38 13.39 19.63
CA GLY A 101 18.14 12.14 19.60
C GLY A 101 17.28 10.90 19.36
N VAL A 102 17.75 9.72 19.77
CA VAL A 102 16.99 8.48 19.62
C VAL A 102 16.12 8.28 20.87
N LEU A 103 14.83 8.04 20.65
CA LEU A 103 13.85 7.73 21.67
C LEU A 103 13.56 6.22 21.63
N ASP A 104 14.19 5.50 22.56
CA ASP A 104 13.96 4.07 22.76
C ASP A 104 12.64 3.86 23.52
N ILE A 105 11.78 2.97 23.02
CA ILE A 105 10.51 2.60 23.66
C ILE A 105 10.43 1.08 23.72
N GLU A 106 10.41 0.51 24.91
CA GLU A 106 10.27 -0.93 25.11
C GLU A 106 8.80 -1.34 25.07
N ILE A 107 8.44 -2.22 24.14
CA ILE A 107 7.09 -2.78 24.01
C ILE A 107 7.15 -4.28 24.28
N GLY A 108 6.42 -4.73 25.30
CA GLY A 108 6.39 -6.10 25.76
C GLY A 108 4.99 -6.69 25.78
N ILE A 109 4.92 -8.02 25.78
CA ILE A 109 3.67 -8.75 25.95
C ILE A 109 3.59 -9.22 27.40
N HIS A 110 2.44 -9.00 28.04
CA HIS A 110 2.24 -9.49 29.40
C HIS A 110 2.26 -11.03 29.42
N PRO A 111 3.15 -11.72 30.17
CA PRO A 111 3.34 -13.18 30.08
C PRO A 111 2.12 -14.02 30.45
N ALA A 112 1.19 -13.44 31.21
CA ALA A 112 -0.07 -14.10 31.58
C ALA A 112 -1.22 -13.78 30.64
N SER A 113 -0.99 -12.98 29.59
CA SER A 113 -1.99 -12.68 28.57
C SER A 113 -2.42 -13.98 27.88
N PRO A 114 -3.72 -14.19 27.63
CA PRO A 114 -4.16 -15.10 26.58
C PRO A 114 -3.39 -14.85 25.28
N HIS A 115 -3.06 -15.92 24.55
CA HIS A 115 -2.34 -15.86 23.28
C HIS A 115 -0.93 -15.22 23.35
N ALA A 116 -0.31 -15.11 24.54
CA ALA A 116 0.99 -14.45 24.69
C ALA A 116 2.06 -14.94 23.69
N ALA A 117 2.16 -16.25 23.46
CA ALA A 117 3.10 -16.82 22.50
C ALA A 117 2.70 -16.55 21.04
N ASP A 118 1.40 -16.58 20.73
CA ASP A 118 0.89 -16.34 19.37
C ASP A 118 1.07 -14.86 18.96
N MET A 119 1.13 -13.94 19.93
CA MET A 119 1.32 -12.51 19.69
C MET A 119 2.76 -12.10 19.36
N GLU A 120 3.77 -12.93 19.64
CA GLU A 120 5.17 -12.49 19.56
C GLU A 120 5.57 -12.01 18.15
N ILE A 121 5.27 -12.80 17.12
CA ILE A 121 5.62 -12.48 15.72
C ILE A 121 4.86 -11.23 15.22
N PRO A 122 3.52 -11.15 15.34
CA PRO A 122 2.78 -9.96 14.93
C PRO A 122 3.24 -8.68 15.61
N VAL A 123 3.56 -8.74 16.91
CA VAL A 123 4.07 -7.56 17.62
C VAL A 123 5.40 -7.13 17.04
N GLN A 124 6.34 -8.06 16.88
CA GLN A 124 7.65 -7.73 16.30
C GLN A 124 7.52 -7.15 14.88
N ASN A 125 6.61 -7.69 14.07
CA ASN A 125 6.30 -7.16 12.74
C ASN A 125 5.80 -5.72 12.78
N ALA A 126 4.81 -5.44 13.63
CA ALA A 126 4.28 -4.10 13.79
C ALA A 126 5.35 -3.09 14.24
N LEU A 127 6.27 -3.50 15.14
CA LEU A 127 7.37 -2.64 15.59
C LEU A 127 8.36 -2.36 14.45
N ASP A 128 8.68 -3.35 13.63
CA ASP A 128 9.57 -3.17 12.48
C ASP A 128 9.00 -2.21 11.45
N VAL A 129 7.70 -2.31 11.17
CA VAL A 129 6.99 -1.42 10.23
C VAL A 129 7.07 0.03 10.71
N TRP A 130 6.81 0.27 12.00
CA TRP A 130 6.96 1.60 12.59
C TRP A 130 8.41 2.06 12.69
N ASN A 131 9.39 1.18 12.88
CA ASN A 131 10.81 1.54 12.86
C ASN A 131 11.29 1.89 11.45
N ALA A 132 10.73 1.25 10.41
CA ALA A 132 11.07 1.53 9.02
C ALA A 132 10.54 2.90 8.58
N LEU A 133 9.35 3.31 9.04
CA LEU A 133 8.66 4.54 8.62
C LEU A 133 8.64 4.72 7.10
N VAL A 134 8.32 3.64 6.39
CA VAL A 134 8.19 3.60 4.94
C VAL A 134 6.70 3.56 4.59
N PRO A 135 6.19 4.56 3.85
CA PRO A 135 4.82 4.54 3.37
C PRO A 135 4.65 3.56 2.22
N THR A 136 3.43 3.04 2.08
CA THR A 136 3.03 2.15 0.99
C THR A 136 1.64 2.52 0.49
N THR A 137 1.32 2.08 -0.72
CA THR A 137 -0.04 2.08 -1.27
C THR A 137 -0.46 0.63 -1.51
N GLY A 138 -1.77 0.36 -1.57
CA GLY A 138 -2.25 -1.01 -1.69
C GLY A 138 -2.12 -1.81 -0.39
N ASN A 139 -2.06 -1.11 0.75
CA ASN A 139 -1.85 -1.72 2.05
C ASN A 139 -3.09 -2.45 2.63
N LEU A 140 -4.19 -2.52 1.89
CA LEU A 140 -5.36 -3.33 2.26
C LEU A 140 -5.43 -4.61 1.41
N SER A 141 -5.49 -5.76 2.08
CA SER A 141 -5.65 -7.06 1.41
C SER A 141 -6.81 -7.86 2.01
N PHE A 142 -7.58 -8.52 1.15
CA PHE A 142 -8.80 -9.26 1.49
C PHE A 142 -8.88 -10.62 0.78
N GLY A 143 -9.59 -11.57 1.39
CA GLY A 143 -9.94 -12.83 0.76
C GLY A 143 -8.71 -13.62 0.34
N ALA A 144 -8.63 -14.02 -0.92
CA ALA A 144 -7.49 -14.79 -1.44
C ALA A 144 -6.16 -14.01 -1.46
N ASN A 145 -6.20 -12.68 -1.29
CA ASN A 145 -5.01 -11.83 -1.30
C ASN A 145 -4.37 -11.69 0.09
N ASN A 146 -4.88 -12.36 1.12
CA ASN A 146 -4.27 -12.40 2.45
C ASN A 146 -4.35 -13.81 3.05
N ASN A 147 -3.73 -14.00 4.22
CA ASN A 147 -3.79 -15.24 4.99
C ASN A 147 -4.82 -15.21 6.15
N VAL A 148 -5.64 -14.16 6.24
CA VAL A 148 -6.59 -13.94 7.31
C VAL A 148 -7.89 -14.70 6.99
N PRO A 149 -8.30 -15.70 7.78
CA PRO A 149 -9.50 -16.44 7.46
C PRO A 149 -10.75 -15.56 7.54
N SER A 150 -11.74 -15.84 6.69
CA SER A 150 -13.03 -15.15 6.73
C SER A 150 -13.66 -15.21 8.12
N GLY A 151 -14.06 -14.04 8.63
CA GLY A 151 -14.65 -13.88 9.97
C GLY A 151 -13.65 -13.74 11.13
N PHE A 152 -12.35 -13.61 10.82
CA PHE A 152 -11.29 -13.28 11.78
C PHE A 152 -10.80 -11.85 11.58
N PHE A 153 -10.36 -11.22 12.67
CA PHE A 153 -9.62 -9.96 12.65
C PHE A 153 -8.12 -10.25 12.71
N ASP A 154 -7.33 -9.56 11.90
CA ASP A 154 -5.88 -9.67 11.92
C ASP A 154 -5.29 -8.95 13.14
N PHE A 155 -4.71 -9.70 14.07
CA PHE A 155 -4.11 -9.12 15.26
C PHE A 155 -2.92 -8.21 14.91
N GLU A 156 -2.14 -8.54 13.88
CA GLU A 156 -1.00 -7.73 13.43
C GLU A 156 -1.43 -6.34 12.99
N SER A 157 -2.45 -6.25 12.15
CA SER A 157 -3.03 -4.97 11.69
C SER A 157 -3.55 -4.13 12.86
N VAL A 158 -4.27 -4.76 13.81
CA VAL A 158 -4.80 -4.03 14.97
C VAL A 158 -3.69 -3.58 15.92
N VAL A 159 -2.68 -4.42 16.20
CA VAL A 159 -1.57 -3.98 17.06
C VAL A 159 -0.71 -2.91 16.39
N LEU A 160 -0.56 -2.94 15.06
CA LEU A 160 0.09 -1.86 14.31
C LEU A 160 -0.64 -0.51 14.52
N HIS A 161 -1.97 -0.51 14.44
CA HIS A 161 -2.81 0.65 14.77
C HIS A 161 -2.62 1.13 16.21
N GLU A 162 -2.74 0.23 17.18
CA GLU A 162 -2.62 0.59 18.60
C GLU A 162 -1.23 1.13 18.97
N VAL A 163 -0.17 0.63 18.31
CA VAL A 163 1.18 1.20 18.46
C VAL A 163 1.22 2.65 17.96
N GLY A 164 0.48 3.03 16.91
CA GLY A 164 0.39 4.42 16.47
C GLY A 164 -0.11 5.37 17.56
N HIS A 165 -1.08 4.94 18.39
CA HIS A 165 -1.52 5.70 19.56
C HIS A 165 -0.42 5.86 20.63
N ILE A 166 0.40 4.83 20.84
CA ILE A 166 1.58 4.92 21.74
C ILE A 166 2.56 5.99 21.25
N LEU A 167 2.71 6.12 19.94
CA LEU A 167 3.56 7.11 19.32
C LEU A 167 2.94 8.52 19.29
N GLY A 168 1.67 8.64 19.69
CA GLY A 168 0.98 9.89 19.88
C GLY A 168 -0.04 10.22 18.79
N LEU A 169 -0.25 9.37 17.79
CA LEU A 169 -1.27 9.58 16.76
C LEU A 169 -2.67 9.33 17.29
N ASP A 170 -3.65 9.99 16.70
CA ASP A 170 -5.08 9.73 16.88
C ASP A 170 -5.70 9.28 15.56
N GLU A 171 -6.93 8.82 15.63
CA GLU A 171 -7.74 8.47 14.47
C GLU A 171 -7.95 9.72 13.58
N PRO A 172 -7.74 9.65 12.26
CA PRO A 172 -7.99 10.77 11.36
C PRO A 172 -9.48 10.93 11.01
N ASN A 173 -10.31 9.95 11.37
CA ASN A 173 -11.77 10.01 11.35
C ASN A 173 -12.35 10.23 12.76
N LEU A 174 -13.65 10.57 12.85
CA LEU A 174 -14.33 10.75 14.14
C LEU A 174 -14.46 9.45 14.93
N GLY A 175 -14.50 8.32 14.22
CA GLY A 175 -14.59 7.01 14.82
C GLY A 175 -15.85 6.79 15.65
N SER A 176 -15.91 5.61 16.26
CA SER A 176 -16.96 5.17 17.18
C SER A 176 -16.80 5.77 18.58
N ASP A 177 -15.61 6.23 18.93
CA ASP A 177 -15.31 6.87 20.22
C ASP A 177 -15.98 8.24 20.37
N SER A 178 -16.35 8.88 19.26
CA SER A 178 -17.21 10.07 19.24
C SER A 178 -18.67 9.80 19.63
N GLY A 179 -19.03 8.53 19.91
CA GLY A 179 -20.42 8.11 20.17
C GLY A 179 -21.30 8.11 18.92
N LEU A 180 -20.68 8.17 17.74
CA LEU A 180 -21.32 8.12 16.44
C LEU A 180 -21.39 6.67 15.93
N THR A 181 -22.21 6.45 14.91
CA THR A 181 -22.41 5.12 14.30
C THR A 181 -22.62 5.24 12.79
N GLY A 182 -22.32 4.17 12.05
CA GLY A 182 -22.49 4.14 10.61
C GLY A 182 -21.58 5.15 9.91
N SER A 183 -21.96 5.66 8.74
CA SER A 183 -21.11 6.53 7.93
C SER A 183 -20.71 7.86 8.60
N ALA A 184 -21.34 8.23 9.73
CA ALA A 184 -20.94 9.41 10.49
C ALA A 184 -19.56 9.26 11.15
N THR A 185 -19.07 8.03 11.37
CA THR A 185 -17.73 7.77 11.92
C THR A 185 -16.62 8.13 10.93
N GLU A 186 -16.91 8.11 9.63
CA GLU A 186 -15.91 8.31 8.57
C GLU A 186 -15.53 9.76 8.32
N TYR A 187 -16.27 10.73 8.87
CA TYR A 187 -15.95 12.14 8.73
C TYR A 187 -14.61 12.46 9.41
N THR A 188 -13.82 13.36 8.83
CA THR A 188 -12.52 13.81 9.38
C THR A 188 -12.64 14.22 10.85
N ASN A 189 -11.68 13.81 11.67
CA ASN A 189 -11.67 14.03 13.11
C ASN A 189 -11.81 15.53 13.47
N SER A 190 -12.69 15.81 14.43
CA SER A 190 -13.04 17.16 14.85
C SER A 190 -13.66 17.19 16.24
N GLU A 191 -13.74 18.38 16.83
CA GLU A 191 -14.67 18.64 17.93
C GLU A 191 -15.93 19.31 17.40
N THR A 192 -17.02 19.19 18.17
CA THR A 192 -18.23 19.96 17.89
C THR A 192 -17.95 21.45 17.98
N GLY A 193 -18.58 22.23 17.10
CA GLY A 193 -18.52 23.67 17.13
C GLY A 193 -19.24 24.36 18.29
N THR A 194 -19.48 25.66 18.12
CA THR A 194 -20.23 26.49 19.08
C THR A 194 -21.67 26.00 19.28
N ASN A 195 -22.24 25.35 18.27
CA ASN A 195 -23.57 24.76 18.33
C ASN A 195 -23.65 23.48 19.21
N GLY A 196 -22.52 22.89 19.62
CA GLY A 196 -22.44 21.64 20.38
C GLY A 196 -22.91 20.40 19.61
N SER A 197 -22.79 20.38 18.28
CA SER A 197 -23.19 19.26 17.42
C SER A 197 -22.32 19.18 16.17
N PHE A 198 -21.91 17.95 15.80
CA PHE A 198 -21.19 17.70 14.56
C PHE A 198 -21.99 18.08 13.32
N ASN A 199 -21.30 18.51 12.28
CA ASN A 199 -21.87 18.79 10.97
C ASN A 199 -21.46 17.71 9.97
N PHE A 200 -22.46 17.05 9.36
CA PHE A 200 -22.27 15.96 8.41
C PHE A 200 -22.78 16.38 7.03
N ASN A 201 -21.85 16.75 6.14
CA ASN A 201 -22.13 17.05 4.75
C ASN A 201 -20.88 16.76 3.92
N SER A 202 -20.93 15.73 3.08
CA SER A 202 -19.81 15.24 2.27
C SER A 202 -19.57 16.02 0.98
N GLY A 203 -19.90 17.31 0.98
CA GLY A 203 -19.58 18.19 -0.12
C GLY A 203 -20.26 17.84 -1.46
N VAL A 204 -19.55 18.14 -2.54
CA VAL A 204 -20.02 17.99 -3.94
C VAL A 204 -19.61 16.64 -4.50
N ASP A 205 -18.44 16.11 -4.13
CA ASP A 205 -17.99 14.79 -4.58
C ASP A 205 -18.75 13.64 -3.90
N GLY A 206 -19.38 13.90 -2.75
CA GLY A 206 -20.18 12.94 -2.00
C GLY A 206 -19.33 11.94 -1.21
N VAL A 207 -18.01 12.11 -1.16
CA VAL A 207 -17.06 11.26 -0.45
C VAL A 207 -16.83 11.83 0.94
N ILE A 208 -17.22 11.07 1.96
CA ILE A 208 -17.05 11.50 3.36
C ILE A 208 -15.56 11.55 3.71
N GLY A 209 -15.13 12.63 4.37
CA GLY A 209 -13.74 12.84 4.76
C GLY A 209 -12.88 13.42 3.64
N SER A 210 -13.48 13.84 2.53
CA SER A 210 -12.76 14.48 1.42
C SER A 210 -12.52 15.98 1.70
N ARG A 211 -11.70 16.61 0.85
CA ARG A 211 -11.35 18.04 0.95
C ARG A 211 -12.53 19.01 0.77
N ASP A 212 -13.65 18.56 0.21
CA ASP A 212 -14.83 19.41 -0.05
C ASP A 212 -15.97 19.22 0.96
N ASP A 213 -15.72 18.43 2.02
CA ASP A 213 -16.58 18.29 3.18
C ASP A 213 -16.99 19.67 3.74
N GLN A 214 -18.27 19.82 4.06
CA GLN A 214 -18.84 21.05 4.63
C GLN A 214 -19.16 20.83 6.11
N ARG A 215 -18.15 21.04 6.96
CA ARG A 215 -18.20 20.76 8.39
C ARG A 215 -18.67 21.93 9.26
N GLY A 216 -19.25 22.96 8.64
CA GLY A 216 -19.89 24.08 9.33
C GLY A 216 -19.01 24.76 10.37
N ASP A 217 -19.38 24.65 11.65
CA ASP A 217 -18.61 25.21 12.77
C ASP A 217 -17.79 24.17 13.56
N ASP A 218 -17.69 22.93 13.06
CA ASP A 218 -16.81 21.91 13.62
C ASP A 218 -15.35 22.42 13.70
N VAL A 219 -14.68 22.02 14.77
CA VAL A 219 -13.31 22.39 15.07
C VAL A 219 -12.39 21.28 14.56
N ASN A 220 -11.64 21.55 13.49
CA ASN A 220 -10.72 20.58 12.92
C ASN A 220 -9.60 20.18 13.90
N LEU A 221 -9.37 18.88 14.01
CA LEU A 221 -8.25 18.29 14.76
C LEU A 221 -7.22 17.61 13.83
N ASN A 222 -7.59 17.39 12.57
CA ASN A 222 -6.76 16.69 11.60
C ASN A 222 -5.73 17.65 11.00
N TRP A 223 -4.46 17.32 11.15
CA TRP A 223 -3.37 17.96 10.42
C TRP A 223 -3.45 17.56 8.97
N PHE A 224 -3.11 18.50 8.09
CA PHE A 224 -3.03 18.28 6.66
C PHE A 224 -1.84 19.05 6.12
N LYS A 225 -1.31 18.64 4.98
CA LYS A 225 -0.29 19.47 4.33
C LYS A 225 -0.90 20.59 3.52
N LYS A 226 -0.30 21.75 3.72
CA LYS A 226 -0.76 23.02 3.17
C LYS A 226 -0.74 23.11 1.64
N SER A 227 0.04 22.28 0.93
CA SER A 227 0.14 22.44 -0.53
C SER A 227 -0.98 21.80 -1.34
N ASP A 228 -1.59 20.73 -0.85
CA ASP A 228 -2.59 19.96 -1.61
C ASP A 228 -3.65 19.24 -0.76
N ASN A 229 -3.49 19.10 0.57
CA ASN A 229 -4.47 18.48 1.47
C ASN A 229 -4.93 17.08 1.00
N ASN A 230 -4.07 16.35 0.30
CA ASN A 230 -4.23 14.91 0.09
C ASN A 230 -3.76 14.18 1.37
N PRO A 231 -4.20 12.94 1.69
CA PRO A 231 -3.65 12.12 2.77
C PRO A 231 -2.67 10.98 2.38
N PHE A 232 -2.52 10.66 1.10
CA PHE A 232 -1.81 9.44 0.65
C PHE A 232 -0.52 9.64 -0.11
N SER A 233 0.11 10.80 0.02
CA SER A 233 1.08 11.18 -0.98
C SER A 233 2.25 11.90 -0.32
N ALA A 234 3.48 11.67 -0.77
CA ALA A 234 4.66 12.12 -0.06
C ALA A 234 4.99 13.60 -0.21
N ASN A 235 5.43 14.20 0.89
CA ASN A 235 5.94 15.56 0.84
C ASN A 235 7.32 15.60 0.15
N GLY A 236 7.30 15.91 -1.15
CA GLY A 236 8.50 15.97 -2.00
C GLY A 236 9.60 16.95 -1.56
N SER A 237 9.37 17.79 -0.54
CA SER A 237 10.44 18.59 0.09
C SER A 237 11.26 17.79 1.12
N GLY A 238 10.75 16.67 1.62
CA GLY A 238 11.31 15.91 2.73
C GLY A 238 11.19 16.62 4.10
N ILE A 239 10.41 17.69 4.19
CA ILE A 239 10.22 18.50 5.40
C ILE A 239 8.85 18.20 6.01
N TYR A 240 8.84 17.57 7.18
CA TYR A 240 7.66 17.17 7.93
C TYR A 240 7.59 17.95 9.23
N ASP A 241 7.04 19.17 9.18
CA ASP A 241 6.98 20.06 10.33
C ASP A 241 5.81 21.07 10.21
N THR A 242 5.70 22.00 11.16
CA THR A 242 4.61 23.00 11.16
C THR A 242 4.70 24.04 10.04
N THR A 243 5.79 24.07 9.28
CA THR A 243 5.90 24.92 8.08
C THR A 243 5.15 24.30 6.90
N THR A 244 5.16 22.97 6.76
CA THR A 244 4.53 22.23 5.67
C THR A 244 3.14 21.67 6.05
N TYR A 245 2.90 21.35 7.32
CA TYR A 245 1.62 20.85 7.84
C TYR A 245 0.91 21.86 8.75
N SER A 246 -0.41 21.76 8.83
CA SER A 246 -1.23 22.56 9.74
C SER A 246 -2.57 21.89 10.02
N PRO A 247 -3.14 22.09 11.22
CA PRO A 247 -4.52 21.75 11.51
C PRO A 247 -5.48 22.94 11.25
N LEU A 248 -4.94 24.12 10.92
CA LEU A 248 -5.73 25.33 10.76
C LEU A 248 -6.34 25.38 9.36
N LEU A 249 -7.67 25.28 9.26
CA LEU A 249 -8.38 25.32 7.98
C LEU A 249 -8.09 26.57 7.11
N ALA A 250 -7.58 27.65 7.72
CA ALA A 250 -7.14 28.85 6.99
C ALA A 250 -5.90 28.61 6.11
N ASP A 251 -5.14 27.55 6.37
CA ASP A 251 -3.96 27.14 5.60
C ASP A 251 -4.30 26.14 4.49
N LEU A 252 -5.57 25.79 4.30
CA LEU A 252 -6.01 24.89 3.24
C LEU A 252 -5.69 25.45 1.85
N PRO A 253 -5.39 24.57 0.87
CA PRO A 253 -5.31 24.95 -0.52
C PRO A 253 -6.56 25.68 -1.02
N ALA A 254 -6.38 26.57 -1.99
CA ALA A 254 -7.50 27.31 -2.55
C ALA A 254 -8.47 26.38 -3.28
N GLY A 255 -9.69 26.25 -2.75
CA GLY A 255 -10.74 25.39 -3.31
C GLY A 255 -11.25 24.38 -2.29
N ASP A 256 -10.44 24.06 -1.29
CA ASP A 256 -10.76 23.09 -0.26
C ASP A 256 -11.56 23.75 0.87
N SER A 257 -12.48 23.00 1.46
CA SER A 257 -13.32 23.47 2.57
C SER A 257 -13.02 22.77 3.89
N TYR A 258 -12.37 21.61 3.86
CA TYR A 258 -11.98 20.89 5.07
C TYR A 258 -10.73 20.04 4.87
N ALA A 259 -10.13 19.59 5.97
CA ALA A 259 -9.01 18.66 5.94
C ALA A 259 -9.49 17.27 5.46
N ALA A 260 -8.79 16.70 4.47
CA ALA A 260 -9.06 15.32 4.06
C ALA A 260 -8.53 14.33 5.11
N ASN A 261 -9.11 13.13 5.21
CA ASN A 261 -8.59 12.05 6.05
C ASN A 261 -8.11 10.84 5.24
N GLY A 262 -7.26 10.01 5.85
CA GLY A 262 -6.70 8.81 5.25
C GLY A 262 -7.67 7.64 5.06
N SER A 263 -8.95 7.86 4.79
CA SER A 263 -9.92 6.77 4.59
C SER A 263 -9.82 6.10 3.21
N ARG A 264 -10.21 4.82 3.11
CA ARG A 264 -10.21 4.07 1.84
C ARG A 264 -11.04 4.71 0.72
N ASN A 265 -12.11 5.43 1.05
CA ASN A 265 -12.93 6.11 0.05
C ASN A 265 -12.24 7.36 -0.52
N VAL A 266 -11.51 8.08 0.33
CA VAL A 266 -10.66 9.22 -0.10
C VAL A 266 -9.50 8.70 -0.94
N ALA A 267 -8.90 7.56 -0.57
CA ALA A 267 -7.85 6.93 -1.39
C ALA A 267 -8.33 6.63 -2.81
N VAL A 268 -9.52 6.01 -2.93
CA VAL A 268 -10.14 5.73 -4.24
C VAL A 268 -10.41 7.00 -5.04
N LEU A 269 -10.87 8.08 -4.37
CA LEU A 269 -11.07 9.38 -5.02
C LEU A 269 -9.76 9.94 -5.60
N GLU A 270 -8.64 9.72 -4.91
CA GLU A 270 -7.29 10.11 -5.35
C GLU A 270 -6.64 9.09 -6.30
N GLY A 271 -7.36 8.04 -6.70
CA GLY A 271 -6.92 7.04 -7.67
C GLY A 271 -6.07 5.91 -7.08
N LEU A 272 -6.07 5.74 -5.76
CA LEU A 272 -5.33 4.72 -5.04
C LEU A 272 -6.31 3.63 -4.57
N SER A 273 -6.26 2.47 -5.21
CA SER A 273 -7.06 1.32 -4.79
C SER A 273 -6.45 0.67 -3.56
N ASN A 274 -7.28 0.04 -2.72
CA ASN A 274 -6.85 -0.77 -1.58
C ASN A 274 -5.85 -0.05 -0.65
N THR A 275 -6.01 1.25 -0.45
CA THR A 275 -5.11 2.05 0.39
C THR A 275 -5.92 2.73 1.49
N GLU A 276 -5.43 2.70 2.72
CA GLU A 276 -6.02 3.37 3.88
C GLU A 276 -4.95 3.66 4.93
N ALA A 277 -5.08 4.76 5.67
CA ALA A 277 -4.23 5.02 6.81
C ALA A 277 -4.43 3.94 7.87
N VAL A 278 -3.33 3.44 8.44
CA VAL A 278 -3.41 2.46 9.52
C VAL A 278 -4.16 3.04 10.71
N MET A 279 -4.03 4.35 10.95
CA MET A 279 -4.77 5.04 12.00
C MET A 279 -6.26 5.25 11.71
N GLN A 280 -6.76 4.97 10.50
CA GLN A 280 -8.20 5.04 10.22
C GLN A 280 -8.93 3.97 11.04
N GLN A 281 -9.90 4.39 11.86
CA GLN A 281 -10.69 3.42 12.63
C GLN A 281 -11.67 2.69 11.72
N GLY A 282 -11.81 1.37 11.92
CA GLY A 282 -12.89 0.60 11.30
C GLY A 282 -12.50 -0.72 10.63
N ILE A 283 -11.39 -1.34 11.04
CA ILE A 283 -10.91 -2.62 10.48
C ILE A 283 -12.04 -3.65 10.33
N ALA A 284 -12.07 -4.34 9.18
CA ALA A 284 -13.03 -5.41 8.92
C ALA A 284 -12.45 -6.80 9.26
N THR A 285 -13.32 -7.82 9.33
CA THR A 285 -12.84 -9.21 9.30
C THR A 285 -12.33 -9.55 7.91
N ASP A 286 -11.38 -10.49 7.80
CA ASP A 286 -10.74 -10.85 6.50
C ASP A 286 -9.96 -9.67 5.89
N GLU A 287 -9.49 -8.73 6.73
CA GLU A 287 -8.73 -7.56 6.32
C GLU A 287 -7.32 -7.68 6.91
N ALA A 288 -6.30 -7.52 6.06
CA ALA A 288 -4.91 -7.34 6.47
C ALA A 288 -4.43 -5.95 6.03
N GLN A 289 -3.92 -5.18 6.98
CA GLN A 289 -3.37 -3.85 6.84
C GLN A 289 -2.07 -3.74 7.65
N ARG A 290 -0.98 -4.28 7.08
CA ARG A 290 0.30 -4.50 7.79
C ARG A 290 1.41 -3.53 7.41
N THR A 291 1.12 -2.53 6.58
CA THR A 291 2.08 -1.50 6.17
C THR A 291 1.47 -0.12 6.30
N LEU A 292 2.32 0.88 6.57
CA LEU A 292 1.89 2.26 6.78
C LEU A 292 1.48 2.90 5.46
N SER A 293 0.53 3.81 5.52
CA SER A 293 0.33 4.81 4.47
C SER A 293 1.22 6.03 4.75
N GLU A 294 1.23 6.99 3.83
CA GLU A 294 1.95 8.26 4.02
C GLU A 294 1.31 9.07 5.18
N ASP A 295 -0.03 9.06 5.34
CA ASP A 295 -0.77 9.71 6.46
C ASP A 295 -0.11 9.40 7.83
N ASP A 296 0.13 8.11 8.06
CA ASP A 296 0.72 7.56 9.28
C ASP A 296 2.18 8.03 9.45
N VAL A 297 2.97 8.00 8.37
CA VAL A 297 4.39 8.37 8.36
C VAL A 297 4.57 9.87 8.59
N ALA A 298 3.77 10.72 7.94
CA ALA A 298 3.77 12.16 8.16
C ALA A 298 3.49 12.52 9.61
N GLY A 299 2.49 11.86 10.21
CA GLY A 299 2.10 12.13 11.59
C GLY A 299 3.25 11.95 12.56
N ILE A 300 3.94 10.82 12.43
CA ILE A 300 5.13 10.54 13.24
C ILE A 300 6.25 11.54 12.95
N ARG A 301 6.52 11.85 11.69
CA ARG A 301 7.60 12.76 11.31
C ARG A 301 7.37 14.21 11.76
N VAL A 302 6.12 14.68 11.72
CA VAL A 302 5.74 15.99 12.30
C VAL A 302 5.92 16.00 13.82
N GLY A 303 5.59 14.91 14.50
CA GLY A 303 5.89 14.76 15.94
C GLY A 303 7.39 14.77 16.23
N MET A 304 8.19 14.14 15.36
CA MET A 304 9.65 14.05 15.44
C MET A 304 10.38 15.38 15.25
N ALA A 305 9.72 16.43 14.74
CA ALA A 305 10.23 17.81 14.69
C ALA A 305 10.24 18.53 16.05
N GLY A 306 9.96 17.81 17.15
CA GLY A 306 10.17 18.31 18.51
C GLY A 306 9.15 19.33 19.02
N LEU A 307 9.55 20.11 20.03
CA LEU A 307 8.73 21.10 20.73
C LEU A 307 8.67 22.46 20.03
N ASP A 308 9.61 22.76 19.13
CA ASP A 308 9.50 23.96 18.28
C ASP A 308 8.72 23.70 16.99
N GLY A 309 8.50 22.42 16.66
CA GLY A 309 7.73 21.98 15.50
C GLY A 309 8.39 22.37 14.18
N ILE A 310 9.73 22.47 14.16
CA ILE A 310 10.54 22.80 12.99
C ILE A 310 11.60 21.72 12.82
N GLN A 311 11.63 21.07 11.67
CA GLN A 311 12.62 20.03 11.39
C GLN A 311 14.03 20.63 11.22
N GLY A 312 15.02 19.87 11.68
CA GLY A 312 16.44 20.21 11.63
C GLY A 312 16.94 20.99 12.86
N THR A 313 16.19 20.97 13.96
CA THR A 313 16.52 21.69 15.19
C THR A 313 17.02 20.74 16.29
N PRO A 314 17.58 21.26 17.40
CA PRO A 314 18.20 20.40 18.43
C PRO A 314 17.23 19.48 19.22
N ASP A 315 15.93 19.71 19.15
CA ASP A 315 14.89 18.91 19.79
C ASP A 315 14.25 17.85 18.87
N ASP A 316 14.71 17.76 17.62
CA ASP A 316 14.40 16.67 16.70
C ASP A 316 14.77 15.30 17.29
N TYR A 317 13.86 14.33 17.23
CA TYR A 317 14.13 12.97 17.66
C TYR A 317 13.77 11.95 16.58
N THR A 318 14.30 10.73 16.73
CA THR A 318 13.90 9.54 15.97
C THR A 318 13.39 8.50 16.94
N ILE A 319 12.41 7.70 16.54
CA ILE A 319 11.91 6.59 17.37
C ILE A 319 12.73 5.32 17.13
N ASN A 320 12.85 4.50 18.17
CA ASN A 320 13.38 3.14 18.10
C ASN A 320 12.53 2.25 19.02
N LEU A 321 11.65 1.45 18.41
CA LEU A 321 10.78 0.53 19.11
C LEU A 321 11.51 -0.79 19.34
N ILE A 322 11.54 -1.23 20.59
CA ILE A 322 12.29 -2.41 21.02
C ILE A 322 11.30 -3.46 21.51
N TYR A 323 11.29 -4.62 20.87
CA TYR A 323 10.53 -5.76 21.36
C TYR A 323 11.19 -6.32 22.63
N ALA A 324 10.49 -6.20 23.76
CA ALA A 324 10.98 -6.59 25.08
C ALA A 324 10.63 -8.04 25.45
N GLY A 325 10.03 -8.81 24.54
CA GLY A 325 9.60 -10.18 24.79
C GLY A 325 8.36 -10.29 25.68
N LEU A 326 8.17 -11.49 26.23
CA LEU A 326 7.19 -11.73 27.28
C LEU A 326 7.71 -11.16 28.61
N THR A 327 7.22 -10.00 29.01
CA THR A 327 7.71 -9.28 30.19
C THR A 327 6.62 -8.48 30.90
N THR A 328 6.85 -8.14 32.18
CA THR A 328 5.98 -7.22 32.95
C THR A 328 6.67 -5.88 33.24
N SER A 329 7.82 -5.61 32.63
CA SER A 329 8.65 -4.43 32.93
C SER A 329 8.94 -3.51 31.74
N ALA A 330 8.37 -3.79 30.56
CA ALA A 330 8.47 -2.91 29.40
C ALA A 330 7.76 -1.57 29.67
N ASP A 331 8.09 -0.54 28.89
CA ASP A 331 7.44 0.77 28.97
C ASP A 331 5.96 0.68 28.61
N VAL A 332 5.64 -0.18 27.63
CA VAL A 332 4.28 -0.50 27.19
C VAL A 332 4.03 -1.99 27.26
N LEU A 333 2.88 -2.37 27.82
CA LEU A 333 2.46 -3.77 27.89
C LEU A 333 1.22 -4.02 27.02
N ILE A 334 1.30 -5.05 26.19
CA ILE A 334 0.20 -5.60 25.41
C ILE A 334 -0.44 -6.75 26.19
N ASP A 335 -1.78 -6.74 26.32
CA ASP A 335 -2.50 -7.74 27.11
C ASP A 335 -3.94 -7.99 26.62
N PHE A 336 -4.32 -9.26 26.52
CA PHE A 336 -5.70 -9.72 26.33
C PHE A 336 -6.46 -9.75 27.68
N ASN A 337 -6.75 -8.55 28.20
CA ASN A 337 -7.37 -8.37 29.52
C ASN A 337 -8.87 -7.99 29.46
N ASN A 338 -9.43 -7.81 28.27
CA ASN A 338 -10.82 -7.37 28.05
C ASN A 338 -11.16 -5.99 28.67
N ALA A 339 -10.18 -5.11 28.87
CA ALA A 339 -10.42 -3.74 29.31
C ALA A 339 -11.04 -2.87 28.20
N ALA A 340 -10.73 -3.18 26.94
CA ALA A 340 -11.35 -2.58 25.75
C ALA A 340 -12.52 -3.44 25.23
N SER A 341 -13.44 -2.82 24.49
CA SER A 341 -14.55 -3.51 23.81
C SER A 341 -14.07 -4.37 22.62
N PHE A 342 -13.07 -3.88 21.88
CA PHE A 342 -12.42 -4.57 20.77
C PHE A 342 -10.90 -4.63 20.99
N ALA A 343 -10.21 -3.52 20.72
CA ALA A 343 -8.85 -3.21 21.13
C ALA A 343 -8.83 -1.76 21.62
N GLY A 344 -7.75 -1.35 22.27
CA GLY A 344 -7.60 0.05 22.63
C GLY A 344 -6.35 0.33 23.46
N THR A 345 -5.82 1.51 23.25
CA THR A 345 -4.67 2.04 23.97
C THR A 345 -5.12 2.93 25.11
N SER A 346 -4.59 2.67 26.30
CA SER A 346 -4.83 3.49 27.48
C SER A 346 -3.57 4.29 27.82
N GLY A 347 -3.73 5.53 28.26
CA GLY A 347 -2.61 6.41 28.58
C GLY A 347 -3.06 7.73 29.17
N ILE A 348 -2.09 8.52 29.64
CA ILE A 348 -2.30 9.87 30.17
C ILE A 348 -1.39 10.84 29.43
N GLY A 349 -1.96 11.88 28.82
CA GLY A 349 -1.19 12.98 28.25
C GLY A 349 -0.70 13.95 29.34
N LEU A 350 0.61 14.16 29.42
CA LEU A 350 1.23 15.19 30.26
C LEU A 350 1.66 16.38 29.41
N LEU A 351 1.56 17.59 29.95
CA LEU A 351 2.02 18.79 29.23
C LEU A 351 3.55 18.77 29.11
N ALA A 352 4.05 18.81 27.89
CA ALA A 352 5.49 18.88 27.58
C ALA A 352 5.94 20.31 27.24
N GLY A 353 5.03 21.11 26.67
CA GLY A 353 5.25 22.50 26.31
C GLY A 353 3.95 23.17 25.84
N PRO A 354 3.95 24.47 25.53
CA PRO A 354 2.80 25.12 24.93
C PRO A 354 2.44 24.47 23.59
N GLY A 355 1.29 23.80 23.50
CA GLY A 355 0.89 23.06 22.29
C GLY A 355 1.51 21.67 22.16
N HIS A 356 2.17 21.15 23.20
CA HIS A 356 2.81 19.84 23.16
C HIS A 356 2.45 18.99 24.38
N LYS A 357 2.16 17.72 24.14
CA LYS A 357 1.93 16.72 25.18
C LYS A 357 2.87 15.53 24.99
N THR A 358 3.10 14.79 26.05
CA THR A 358 3.81 13.51 26.03
C THR A 358 2.90 12.43 26.60
N VAL A 359 2.85 11.29 25.93
CA VAL A 359 2.11 10.13 26.41
C VAL A 359 2.82 9.52 27.63
N PHE A 360 2.09 9.21 28.69
CA PHE A 360 2.61 8.61 29.91
C PHE A 360 1.75 7.43 30.38
N ALA A 361 2.41 6.38 30.89
CA ALA A 361 1.81 5.17 31.46
C ALA A 361 0.83 4.47 30.51
N THR A 362 1.37 3.81 29.50
CA THR A 362 0.58 3.21 28.44
C THR A 362 0.48 1.69 28.51
N GLY A 363 -0.67 1.19 28.10
CA GLY A 363 -0.88 -0.24 27.85
C GLY A 363 -1.90 -0.42 26.74
N ILE A 364 -1.70 -1.46 25.94
CA ILE A 364 -2.59 -1.85 24.85
C ILE A 364 -3.42 -3.04 25.32
N SER A 365 -4.73 -2.92 25.23
CA SER A 365 -5.67 -3.92 25.74
C SER A 365 -6.50 -4.51 24.62
N PHE A 366 -6.54 -5.84 24.54
CA PHE A 366 -7.34 -6.58 23.57
C PHE A 366 -8.48 -7.35 24.24
N ASN A 367 -9.57 -7.55 23.50
CA ASN A 367 -10.73 -8.31 23.93
C ASN A 367 -10.72 -9.74 23.36
N THR A 368 -10.71 -10.73 24.24
CA THR A 368 -10.74 -12.16 23.93
C THR A 368 -12.06 -12.66 23.31
N GLY A 369 -13.10 -11.82 23.28
CA GLY A 369 -14.42 -12.15 22.75
C GLY A 369 -14.54 -12.15 21.22
N TRP A 370 -13.46 -11.87 20.51
CA TRP A 370 -13.41 -11.82 19.04
C TRP A 370 -12.55 -12.96 18.46
N ASN A 371 -12.76 -13.27 17.19
CA ASN A 371 -11.95 -14.25 16.48
C ASN A 371 -10.67 -13.56 15.97
N TRP A 372 -9.55 -13.83 16.62
CA TRP A 372 -8.26 -13.26 16.26
C TRP A 372 -7.45 -14.22 15.40
N PHE A 373 -6.90 -13.69 14.30
CA PHE A 373 -5.87 -14.35 13.52
C PHE A 373 -4.51 -13.78 13.95
N PHE A 374 -3.53 -14.66 14.17
CA PHE A 374 -2.17 -14.28 14.53
C PHE A 374 -1.26 -14.70 13.39
N ASN A 375 -0.69 -13.72 12.71
CA ASN A 375 0.29 -13.97 11.65
C ASN A 375 1.55 -14.60 12.26
N ASP A 376 1.93 -15.79 11.79
CA ASP A 376 3.09 -16.52 12.29
C ASP A 376 4.31 -16.40 11.36
N ILE A 377 4.23 -15.49 10.37
CA ILE A 377 5.30 -15.18 9.43
C ILE A 377 5.95 -13.86 9.85
N ARG A 378 7.25 -13.88 10.18
CA ARG A 378 7.99 -12.71 10.62
C ARG A 378 8.46 -11.87 9.42
N LEU A 379 8.18 -10.57 9.42
CA LEU A 379 8.67 -9.60 8.44
C LEU A 379 10.20 -9.61 8.45
N GLY A 380 10.80 -9.77 7.27
CA GLY A 380 12.26 -9.81 7.13
C GLY A 380 12.92 -11.11 7.65
N GLU A 381 12.19 -12.02 8.31
CA GLU A 381 12.54 -13.44 8.19
C GLU A 381 12.17 -13.85 6.78
N THR A 382 13.11 -13.56 5.87
CA THR A 382 13.46 -14.47 4.79
C THR A 382 12.91 -15.85 5.01
N MET A 383 12.13 -16.30 4.05
CA MET A 383 11.88 -17.72 3.99
C MET A 383 13.22 -18.45 3.97
N LEU A 384 13.22 -19.64 4.54
CA LEU A 384 14.41 -20.47 4.60
C LEU A 384 14.86 -20.75 3.16
N GLY A 385 16.04 -20.22 2.76
CA GLY A 385 16.51 -20.37 1.39
C GLY A 385 16.28 -19.16 0.47
N ASP A 386 15.55 -18.15 0.93
CA ASP A 386 15.33 -16.90 0.20
C ASP A 386 16.59 -16.01 0.32
N THR A 387 17.23 -15.76 -0.80
CA THR A 387 18.52 -15.05 -0.91
C THR A 387 18.39 -13.60 -1.30
N ASP A 388 17.34 -13.22 -2.00
CA ASP A 388 17.08 -11.85 -2.46
C ASP A 388 15.92 -11.15 -1.74
N LEU A 389 15.32 -11.83 -0.76
CA LEU A 389 14.32 -11.35 0.19
C LEU A 389 12.98 -11.01 -0.47
N ASP A 390 12.66 -11.67 -1.58
CA ASP A 390 11.42 -11.45 -2.33
C ASP A 390 10.23 -12.23 -1.74
N THR A 391 10.43 -12.88 -0.59
CA THR A 391 9.42 -13.66 0.15
C THR A 391 9.04 -14.97 -0.50
N ASP A 392 9.77 -15.40 -1.53
CA ASP A 392 9.65 -16.73 -2.08
C ASP A 392 11.02 -17.47 -2.11
N VAL A 393 11.05 -18.74 -2.52
CA VAL A 393 12.30 -19.49 -2.72
C VAL A 393 12.22 -20.07 -4.10
N ASP A 394 12.93 -19.46 -5.04
CA ASP A 394 12.79 -19.77 -6.45
C ASP A 394 14.11 -20.18 -7.13
N ASN A 395 14.10 -20.14 -8.47
CA ASN A 395 15.28 -20.46 -9.24
C ASN A 395 16.38 -19.40 -9.06
N THR A 396 16.03 -18.14 -8.85
CA THR A 396 16.96 -17.04 -8.59
C THR A 396 17.76 -17.33 -7.33
N ASP A 397 17.12 -17.77 -6.26
CA ASP A 397 17.80 -18.14 -5.02
C ASP A 397 18.74 -19.32 -5.18
N ILE A 398 18.20 -20.39 -5.75
CA ILE A 398 18.93 -21.63 -5.96
C ILE A 398 20.13 -21.38 -6.88
N LEU A 399 19.96 -20.59 -7.95
CA LEU A 399 21.04 -20.24 -8.87
C LEU A 399 22.07 -19.32 -8.21
N THR A 400 21.65 -18.41 -7.33
CA THR A 400 22.55 -17.57 -6.53
C THR A 400 23.46 -18.44 -5.68
N ALA A 401 22.91 -19.43 -4.96
CA ALA A 401 23.71 -20.39 -4.20
C ALA A 401 24.62 -21.25 -5.09
N PHE A 402 24.11 -21.79 -6.20
CA PHE A 402 24.94 -22.59 -7.12
C PHE A 402 26.11 -21.79 -7.71
N THR A 403 25.90 -20.51 -8.01
CA THR A 403 26.92 -19.64 -8.62
C THR A 403 28.02 -19.28 -7.63
N ASN A 404 27.67 -19.21 -6.35
CA ASN A 404 28.58 -18.84 -5.27
C ASN A 404 29.06 -20.02 -4.43
N PHE A 405 28.70 -21.25 -4.82
CA PHE A 405 29.06 -22.48 -4.11
C PHE A 405 30.56 -22.56 -3.82
N THR A 406 30.91 -22.51 -2.54
CA THR A 406 32.30 -22.62 -2.06
C THR A 406 32.65 -24.02 -1.57
N GLY A 407 31.64 -24.86 -1.31
CA GLY A 407 31.82 -26.14 -0.62
C GLY A 407 32.18 -25.94 0.86
N PRO A 408 32.49 -27.03 1.60
CA PRO A 408 32.56 -26.97 3.05
C PRO A 408 33.77 -26.17 3.59
N GLY A 409 33.48 -25.16 4.41
CA GLY A 409 34.39 -24.36 5.23
C GLY A 409 34.17 -22.85 5.06
N SER A 410 34.32 -22.04 6.11
CA SER A 410 33.96 -20.61 6.05
C SER A 410 34.78 -19.78 5.05
N PHE A 411 34.06 -19.09 4.16
CA PHE A 411 34.60 -18.20 3.12
C PHE A 411 33.90 -16.83 3.05
N GLY A 412 33.46 -16.25 4.16
CA GLY A 412 32.96 -14.87 4.20
C GLY A 412 31.82 -14.60 3.21
N LYS A 413 31.08 -15.65 2.87
CA LYS A 413 29.83 -15.56 2.11
C LYS A 413 28.75 -15.03 3.05
N VAL A 414 27.72 -14.47 2.44
CA VAL A 414 26.55 -13.93 3.13
C VAL A 414 25.30 -14.49 2.45
N ARG A 415 24.13 -14.31 3.05
CA ARG A 415 22.85 -14.74 2.46
C ARG A 415 22.66 -14.34 1.00
N ALA A 416 23.02 -13.11 0.62
CA ALA A 416 22.92 -12.64 -0.78
C ALA A 416 23.87 -13.38 -1.75
N ASP A 417 24.84 -14.13 -1.22
CA ASP A 417 25.63 -15.10 -1.98
C ASP A 417 25.01 -16.51 -1.95
N GLY A 418 23.97 -16.78 -1.17
CA GLY A 418 23.35 -18.09 -0.99
C GLY A 418 23.74 -18.83 0.29
N ASP A 419 24.36 -18.16 1.27
CA ASP A 419 24.70 -18.71 2.59
C ASP A 419 23.51 -18.51 3.54
N VAL A 420 22.63 -19.50 3.57
CA VAL A 420 21.31 -19.48 4.22
C VAL A 420 21.21 -20.49 5.37
N ALA A 421 22.21 -21.35 5.55
CA ALA A 421 22.26 -22.38 6.57
C ALA A 421 23.57 -22.27 7.38
N PRO A 422 23.51 -22.35 8.73
CA PRO A 422 22.32 -22.38 9.57
C PRO A 422 21.64 -21.00 9.64
N HIS A 423 20.31 -21.02 9.59
CA HIS A 423 19.46 -19.84 9.70
C HIS A 423 19.57 -19.16 11.09
N PRO A 424 19.42 -17.82 11.20
CA PRO A 424 19.17 -16.86 10.12
C PRO A 424 20.42 -16.32 9.40
N ASP A 425 21.61 -16.51 9.98
CA ASP A 425 22.79 -15.73 9.61
C ASP A 425 23.76 -16.44 8.64
N GLY A 426 23.54 -17.73 8.34
CA GLY A 426 24.49 -18.55 7.58
C GLY A 426 25.71 -19.01 8.41
N ASP A 427 26.56 -19.90 7.88
CA ASP A 427 27.82 -20.32 8.51
C ASP A 427 29.08 -19.71 7.87
N GLY A 428 28.89 -18.79 6.94
CA GLY A 428 29.94 -18.06 6.25
C GLY A 428 30.40 -18.74 4.96
N ASP A 429 29.74 -19.79 4.48
CA ASP A 429 29.99 -20.44 3.19
C ASP A 429 28.70 -20.84 2.47
N VAL A 430 28.82 -21.12 1.17
CA VAL A 430 27.70 -21.67 0.38
C VAL A 430 28.03 -23.13 0.06
N ASP A 431 27.34 -24.03 0.74
CA ASP A 431 27.60 -25.46 0.70
C ASP A 431 26.33 -26.29 0.41
N VAL A 432 26.40 -27.60 0.67
CA VAL A 432 25.30 -28.52 0.35
C VAL A 432 24.11 -28.34 1.30
N ASN A 433 24.32 -27.87 2.53
CA ASN A 433 23.25 -27.64 3.49
C ASN A 433 22.39 -26.47 3.03
N ASP A 434 22.98 -25.40 2.50
CA ASP A 434 22.27 -24.25 1.91
C ASP A 434 21.36 -24.69 0.77
N ILE A 435 21.93 -25.39 -0.21
CA ILE A 435 21.21 -25.85 -1.39
C ILE A 435 20.09 -26.81 -1.01
N LEU A 436 20.33 -27.71 -0.05
CA LEU A 436 19.28 -28.64 0.41
C LEU A 436 18.17 -27.92 1.16
N LEU A 437 18.50 -26.86 1.91
CA LEU A 437 17.52 -26.01 2.57
C LEU A 437 16.64 -25.29 1.53
N MET A 438 17.25 -24.65 0.53
CA MET A 438 16.54 -23.99 -0.57
C MET A 438 15.62 -24.96 -1.31
N PHE A 439 16.08 -26.18 -1.63
CA PHE A 439 15.23 -27.17 -2.29
C PHE A 439 14.09 -27.69 -1.41
N SER A 440 14.24 -27.70 -0.08
CA SER A 440 13.14 -28.10 0.81
C SER A 440 12.07 -27.04 0.95
N GLU A 441 12.41 -25.79 0.66
CA GLU A 441 11.57 -24.61 0.86
C GLU A 441 11.14 -23.97 -0.47
N PHE A 442 11.54 -24.56 -1.60
CA PHE A 442 11.23 -24.10 -2.95
C PHE A 442 9.72 -23.91 -3.18
N THR A 443 9.32 -22.68 -3.49
CA THR A 443 7.92 -22.27 -3.64
C THR A 443 7.47 -22.17 -5.08
N GLY A 444 8.38 -22.06 -6.04
CA GLY A 444 8.05 -21.96 -7.45
C GLY A 444 9.23 -21.49 -8.30
N PRO A 445 9.12 -21.48 -9.63
CA PRO A 445 10.23 -21.10 -10.50
C PRO A 445 10.39 -19.58 -10.76
N PHE A 446 9.55 -18.71 -10.20
CA PHE A 446 9.52 -17.27 -10.47
C PHE A 446 9.16 -16.43 -9.23
N ASP A 447 9.94 -15.35 -9.02
CA ASP A 447 9.67 -14.19 -8.16
C ASP A 447 8.21 -13.75 -8.28
N SER A 448 7.46 -14.04 -7.21
CA SER A 448 6.03 -13.79 -7.07
C SER A 448 5.71 -12.49 -6.35
N ALA A 449 6.71 -11.65 -6.06
CA ALA A 449 6.58 -10.50 -5.17
C ALA A 449 6.04 -9.22 -5.83
N GLU A 450 6.06 -9.09 -7.17
CA GLU A 450 5.43 -7.96 -7.86
C GLU A 450 4.54 -8.38 -9.04
N PRO A 451 3.30 -7.86 -9.13
CA PRO A 451 2.57 -7.86 -10.39
C PRO A 451 3.19 -6.80 -11.31
N ASP A 452 4.29 -7.14 -12.01
CA ASP A 452 4.91 -6.24 -12.99
C ASP A 452 3.91 -5.99 -14.15
N PRO A 453 3.45 -4.74 -14.36
CA PRO A 453 2.49 -4.40 -15.42
C PRO A 453 3.17 -4.24 -16.80
N GLY A 454 4.46 -4.55 -16.96
CA GLY A 454 5.19 -4.30 -18.21
C GLY A 454 6.32 -5.26 -18.58
N GLY A 455 6.60 -6.28 -17.78
CA GLY A 455 7.62 -7.29 -18.05
C GLY A 455 7.19 -8.31 -19.10
N LEU A 456 8.15 -8.81 -19.90
CA LEU A 456 7.91 -9.72 -21.03
C LEU A 456 7.24 -11.02 -20.57
N GLN A 457 5.91 -11.05 -20.63
CA GLN A 457 5.09 -12.25 -20.48
C GLN A 457 5.71 -13.37 -21.31
N MET A 458 6.16 -14.41 -20.63
CA MET A 458 6.20 -15.72 -21.26
C MET A 458 4.76 -16.01 -21.70
N PRO A 459 4.55 -16.63 -22.87
CA PRO A 459 3.21 -17.03 -23.33
C PRO A 459 2.41 -17.58 -22.16
N GLU A 460 1.28 -16.95 -21.83
CA GLU A 460 0.30 -17.51 -20.88
C GLU A 460 0.15 -18.99 -21.21
N GLU A 461 0.59 -19.84 -20.28
CA GLU A 461 0.33 -21.26 -20.38
C GLU A 461 -1.16 -21.43 -20.17
N ALA A 462 -1.88 -21.68 -21.27
CA ALA A 462 -3.20 -22.30 -21.34
C ALA A 462 -3.59 -22.96 -20.01
N GLY A 463 -4.50 -22.35 -19.24
CA GLY A 463 -4.82 -22.96 -17.96
C GLY A 463 -5.61 -22.16 -16.95
N ASP A 464 -6.19 -20.99 -17.26
CA ASP A 464 -7.23 -20.48 -16.38
C ASP A 464 -8.52 -21.28 -16.63
N PRO A 465 -8.93 -22.18 -15.71
CA PRO A 465 -10.11 -23.01 -15.91
C PRO A 465 -11.42 -22.20 -15.84
N THR A 466 -11.36 -20.88 -15.76
CA THR A 466 -12.50 -19.97 -15.71
C THR A 466 -12.64 -19.09 -16.95
N ILE A 467 -11.63 -19.06 -17.85
CA ILE A 467 -11.63 -18.27 -19.09
C ILE A 467 -11.63 -19.23 -20.29
N PRO A 468 -12.54 -19.07 -21.28
CA PRO A 468 -12.51 -19.91 -22.47
C PRO A 468 -11.22 -19.77 -23.29
N ASP A 469 -10.69 -20.89 -23.77
CA ASP A 469 -9.54 -20.95 -24.69
C ASP A 469 -9.91 -20.80 -26.18
N LEU A 470 -9.02 -20.15 -26.91
CA LEU A 470 -8.90 -20.16 -28.36
C LEU A 470 -7.65 -20.95 -28.77
N ILE A 471 -7.83 -22.25 -29.00
CA ILE A 471 -6.75 -23.19 -29.29
C ILE A 471 -6.46 -23.21 -30.81
N TYR A 472 -5.28 -22.75 -31.19
CA TYR A 472 -4.79 -22.73 -32.57
C TYR A 472 -3.74 -23.81 -32.84
N HIS A 473 -3.97 -24.60 -33.89
CA HIS A 473 -3.05 -25.64 -34.31
C HIS A 473 -2.17 -25.19 -35.48
N ALA A 474 -0.91 -24.83 -35.18
CA ALA A 474 -0.02 -24.16 -36.13
C ALA A 474 0.23 -24.95 -37.42
N ALA A 475 0.20 -26.28 -37.37
CA ALA A 475 0.45 -27.10 -38.56
C ALA A 475 -0.71 -27.11 -39.56
N THR A 476 -1.96 -26.96 -39.09
CA THR A 476 -3.17 -27.18 -39.89
C THR A 476 -3.94 -25.90 -40.15
N GLY A 477 -3.75 -24.87 -39.32
CA GLY A 477 -4.57 -23.67 -39.34
C GLY A 477 -5.90 -23.83 -38.59
N GLU A 478 -6.08 -24.99 -37.94
CA GLU A 478 -7.30 -25.32 -37.19
C GLU A 478 -7.41 -24.46 -35.94
N VAL A 479 -8.64 -24.04 -35.65
CA VAL A 479 -8.98 -23.31 -34.42
C VAL A 479 -10.10 -24.06 -33.70
N ILE A 480 -9.90 -24.28 -32.41
CA ILE A 480 -10.84 -24.94 -31.50
C ILE A 480 -11.20 -23.93 -30.41
N LEU A 481 -12.49 -23.80 -30.13
CA LEU A 481 -13.00 -23.05 -28.99
C LEU A 481 -13.18 -24.03 -27.83
N ASP A 482 -12.46 -23.84 -26.72
CA ASP A 482 -12.70 -24.58 -25.48
C ASP A 482 -13.48 -23.69 -24.49
N PRO A 483 -14.63 -24.14 -23.96
CA PRO A 483 -15.37 -23.34 -22.99
C PRO A 483 -14.77 -23.32 -21.57
N ASP A 484 -13.81 -24.20 -21.24
CA ASP A 484 -13.19 -24.30 -19.90
C ASP A 484 -14.22 -24.33 -18.77
N GLY A 485 -15.16 -25.27 -18.87
CA GLY A 485 -16.23 -25.40 -17.88
C GLY A 485 -17.34 -24.34 -17.95
N ASN A 486 -17.18 -23.30 -18.76
CA ASN A 486 -18.22 -22.33 -19.09
C ASN A 486 -19.10 -22.79 -20.26
N THR A 487 -20.00 -21.91 -20.71
CA THR A 487 -20.80 -22.09 -21.93
C THR A 487 -20.57 -20.90 -22.87
N ILE A 488 -20.13 -21.14 -24.11
CA ILE A 488 -19.95 -20.06 -25.09
C ILE A 488 -21.28 -19.80 -25.81
N HIS A 489 -21.81 -18.58 -25.68
CA HIS A 489 -23.05 -18.13 -26.33
C HIS A 489 -22.80 -17.31 -27.61
N GLY A 490 -21.61 -16.75 -27.75
CA GLY A 490 -21.17 -16.06 -28.94
C GLY A 490 -19.70 -15.67 -28.87
N TYR A 491 -19.09 -15.45 -30.01
CA TYR A 491 -17.70 -15.02 -30.12
C TYR A 491 -17.48 -14.08 -31.31
N LEU A 492 -16.47 -13.23 -31.19
CA LEU A 492 -16.04 -12.29 -32.22
C LEU A 492 -14.50 -12.28 -32.33
N LEU A 493 -14.01 -12.78 -33.46
CA LEU A 493 -12.62 -12.73 -33.85
C LEU A 493 -12.48 -11.73 -35.01
N GLN A 494 -11.65 -10.70 -34.84
CA GLN A 494 -11.41 -9.71 -35.89
C GLN A 494 -9.92 -9.61 -36.22
N SER A 495 -9.63 -9.45 -37.51
CA SER A 495 -8.28 -9.27 -38.02
C SER A 495 -8.11 -7.91 -38.68
N PRO A 496 -7.17 -7.06 -38.21
CA PRO A 496 -6.93 -5.74 -38.81
C PRO A 496 -6.31 -5.83 -40.21
N ALA A 497 -5.70 -6.96 -40.56
CA ALA A 497 -4.98 -7.17 -41.81
C ALA A 497 -5.72 -8.06 -42.83
N ALA A 498 -6.96 -8.47 -42.54
CA ALA A 498 -7.77 -9.37 -43.36
C ALA A 498 -7.06 -10.73 -43.67
N GLY A 499 -6.65 -11.44 -42.61
CA GLY A 499 -5.86 -12.68 -42.74
C GLY A 499 -6.61 -14.00 -42.56
N PHE A 500 -7.93 -14.00 -42.35
CA PHE A 500 -8.69 -15.25 -42.15
C PHE A 500 -8.96 -16.00 -43.46
N VAL A 501 -9.25 -17.30 -43.34
CA VAL A 501 -9.60 -18.19 -44.47
C VAL A 501 -11.08 -18.57 -44.37
N PRO A 502 -12.02 -17.67 -44.73
CA PRO A 502 -13.45 -17.86 -44.47
C PRO A 502 -14.06 -19.07 -45.21
N GLY A 503 -13.44 -19.53 -46.30
CA GLY A 503 -13.88 -20.73 -47.02
C GLY A 503 -13.76 -22.03 -46.21
N ASN A 504 -13.03 -22.00 -45.10
CA ASN A 504 -12.84 -23.12 -44.18
C ASN A 504 -13.57 -22.94 -42.85
N PHE A 505 -14.33 -21.85 -42.67
CA PHE A 505 -15.08 -21.59 -41.44
C PHE A 505 -16.30 -22.52 -41.35
N SER A 506 -16.37 -23.26 -40.24
CA SER A 506 -17.48 -24.14 -39.90
C SER A 506 -18.16 -23.61 -38.62
N PRO A 507 -19.33 -22.96 -38.72
CA PRO A 507 -20.06 -22.47 -37.55
C PRO A 507 -20.35 -23.61 -36.54
N ALA A 508 -20.14 -23.33 -35.25
CA ALA A 508 -20.21 -24.30 -34.16
C ALA A 508 -21.45 -24.13 -33.25
N LEU A 509 -21.97 -22.90 -33.10
CA LEU A 509 -23.11 -22.58 -32.24
C LEU A 509 -24.48 -22.80 -32.93
N GLY A 510 -24.49 -23.01 -34.25
CA GLY A 510 -25.71 -23.22 -35.03
C GLY A 510 -26.61 -21.96 -35.12
N GLY A 511 -26.04 -20.79 -34.83
CA GLY A 511 -26.73 -19.50 -34.78
C GLY A 511 -26.50 -18.63 -36.02
N VAL A 512 -26.47 -17.31 -35.81
CA VAL A 512 -26.08 -16.36 -36.86
C VAL A 512 -24.56 -16.35 -36.93
N SER A 513 -24.01 -16.65 -38.11
CA SER A 513 -22.56 -16.71 -38.32
C SER A 513 -22.11 -15.78 -39.45
N THR A 514 -20.92 -15.19 -39.26
CA THR A 514 -20.21 -14.38 -40.25
C THR A 514 -18.83 -14.98 -40.45
N GLY A 515 -18.50 -15.31 -41.70
CA GLY A 515 -17.15 -15.70 -42.10
C GLY A 515 -16.65 -14.79 -43.22
N SER A 516 -15.67 -13.94 -42.92
CA SER A 516 -15.02 -13.05 -43.87
C SER A 516 -13.50 -13.07 -43.69
N PHE A 517 -12.76 -12.35 -44.54
CA PHE A 517 -11.31 -12.28 -44.41
C PHE A 517 -10.85 -11.49 -43.17
N SER A 518 -11.68 -10.59 -42.64
CA SER A 518 -11.37 -9.72 -41.51
C SER A 518 -12.17 -10.02 -40.25
N GLU A 519 -13.15 -10.90 -40.32
CA GLU A 519 -14.03 -11.21 -39.20
C GLU A 519 -14.54 -12.65 -39.29
N ILE A 520 -14.48 -13.34 -38.15
CA ILE A 520 -15.19 -14.58 -37.88
C ILE A 520 -16.01 -14.35 -36.61
N SER A 521 -17.32 -14.46 -36.71
CA SER A 521 -18.20 -14.30 -35.56
C SER A 521 -19.38 -15.24 -35.62
N GLU A 522 -19.86 -15.64 -34.46
CA GLU A 522 -21.09 -16.43 -34.33
C GLU A 522 -21.80 -16.09 -33.03
N ALA A 523 -23.13 -16.08 -33.06
CA ALA A 523 -23.94 -15.90 -31.86
C ALA A 523 -25.24 -16.71 -31.96
N VAL A 524 -25.67 -17.28 -30.83
CA VAL A 524 -26.97 -17.93 -30.69
C VAL A 524 -27.87 -17.12 -29.76
N PHE A 525 -29.09 -16.80 -30.22
CA PHE A 525 -30.04 -15.94 -29.51
C PHE A 525 -31.26 -16.70 -28.95
N GLN A 526 -31.26 -18.03 -29.06
CA GLN A 526 -32.43 -18.82 -28.71
C GLN A 526 -32.29 -19.40 -27.30
N ASP A 527 -33.21 -18.99 -26.43
CA ASP A 527 -33.45 -19.61 -25.12
C ASP A 527 -33.71 -21.12 -25.33
N GLY A 528 -32.76 -21.97 -24.89
CA GLY A 528 -32.83 -23.43 -25.02
C GLY A 528 -31.97 -24.07 -26.13
N ALA A 529 -31.21 -23.31 -26.91
CA ALA A 529 -30.02 -23.85 -27.57
C ALA A 529 -28.86 -23.76 -26.58
N GLU A 530 -28.46 -24.90 -26.01
CA GLU A 530 -27.30 -24.98 -25.12
C GLU A 530 -26.10 -24.45 -25.93
N GLY A 531 -25.44 -23.38 -25.47
CA GLY A 531 -24.24 -22.85 -26.11
C GLY A 531 -23.13 -23.90 -26.17
N LEU A 532 -21.94 -23.52 -26.62
CA LEU A 532 -20.84 -24.47 -26.66
C LEU A 532 -20.42 -24.86 -25.24
N THR A 533 -20.58 -26.14 -24.87
CA THR A 533 -20.18 -26.70 -23.57
C THR A 533 -19.03 -27.70 -23.67
N VAL A 534 -18.56 -27.97 -24.90
CA VAL A 534 -17.47 -28.90 -25.20
C VAL A 534 -16.57 -28.28 -26.25
N ALA A 535 -15.26 -28.46 -26.10
CA ALA A 535 -14.26 -28.05 -27.08
C ALA A 535 -14.68 -28.42 -28.53
N THR A 536 -14.79 -27.42 -29.39
CA THR A 536 -15.30 -27.62 -30.76
C THR A 536 -14.51 -26.82 -31.79
N SER A 537 -14.14 -27.50 -32.87
CA SER A 537 -13.42 -26.89 -34.00
C SER A 537 -14.33 -25.99 -34.82
N ILE A 538 -13.86 -24.78 -35.12
CA ILE A 538 -14.47 -23.85 -36.09
C ILE A 538 -13.81 -23.95 -37.48
N GLY A 539 -12.90 -24.92 -37.66
CA GLY A 539 -12.24 -25.24 -38.93
C GLY A 539 -10.84 -24.62 -39.09
N ASN A 540 -10.25 -24.81 -40.27
CA ASN A 540 -8.91 -24.32 -40.63
C ASN A 540 -8.95 -22.84 -41.05
N VAL A 541 -9.32 -21.98 -40.10
CA VAL A 541 -9.69 -20.59 -40.34
C VAL A 541 -8.52 -19.62 -40.28
N PHE A 542 -7.40 -20.01 -39.70
CA PHE A 542 -6.18 -19.21 -39.63
C PHE A 542 -5.12 -19.69 -40.63
N PRO A 543 -4.20 -18.81 -41.08
CA PRO A 543 -3.01 -19.23 -41.81
C PRO A 543 -2.21 -20.26 -41.02
N THR A 544 -1.53 -21.18 -41.69
CA THR A 544 -0.62 -22.14 -41.02
C THR A 544 0.70 -21.49 -40.64
N GLY A 545 1.37 -22.06 -39.64
CA GLY A 545 2.73 -21.72 -39.23
C GLY A 545 2.84 -20.42 -38.42
N LEU A 546 1.74 -19.91 -37.87
CA LEU A 546 1.79 -18.76 -36.97
C LEU A 546 2.37 -19.20 -35.61
N THR A 547 3.23 -18.36 -35.05
CA THR A 547 3.59 -18.41 -33.63
C THR A 547 2.54 -17.65 -32.83
N LEU A 548 2.59 -17.72 -31.48
CA LEU A 548 1.70 -16.91 -30.64
C LEU A 548 1.78 -15.41 -31.00
N SER A 549 2.99 -14.87 -31.19
CA SER A 549 3.16 -13.49 -31.66
C SER A 549 2.54 -13.25 -33.04
N GLY A 550 2.64 -14.21 -33.96
CA GLY A 550 1.97 -14.12 -35.26
C GLY A 550 0.44 -14.12 -35.14
N LEU A 551 -0.10 -14.86 -34.17
CA LEU A 551 -1.52 -14.93 -33.86
C LEU A 551 -2.04 -13.63 -33.22
N ASN A 552 -1.30 -13.06 -32.26
CA ASN A 552 -1.62 -11.75 -31.66
C ASN A 552 -1.62 -10.62 -32.70
N ASN A 553 -0.76 -10.70 -33.71
CA ASN A 553 -0.79 -9.74 -34.82
C ASN A 553 -1.95 -9.98 -35.80
N LEU A 554 -2.38 -11.24 -35.92
CA LEU A 554 -3.53 -11.60 -36.76
C LEU A 554 -4.83 -11.15 -36.10
N LEU A 555 -4.96 -11.27 -34.78
CA LEU A 555 -6.17 -11.01 -33.99
C LEU A 555 -6.11 -9.62 -33.36
N GLY A 556 -6.92 -8.69 -33.87
CA GLY A 556 -7.12 -7.38 -33.25
C GLY A 556 -8.23 -7.37 -32.18
N THR A 557 -9.14 -8.35 -32.24
CA THR A 557 -10.22 -8.57 -31.27
C THR A 557 -10.44 -10.07 -31.12
N MET A 558 -10.57 -10.56 -29.88
CA MET A 558 -10.81 -11.98 -29.58
C MET A 558 -11.74 -12.16 -28.38
N VAL A 559 -12.97 -11.63 -28.49
CA VAL A 559 -13.91 -11.61 -27.38
C VAL A 559 -14.94 -12.74 -27.45
N VAL A 560 -15.41 -13.18 -26.30
CA VAL A 560 -16.39 -14.24 -26.09
C VAL A 560 -17.47 -13.83 -25.09
N SER A 561 -18.69 -14.30 -25.30
CA SER A 561 -19.81 -14.16 -24.38
C SER A 561 -20.05 -15.49 -23.68
N VAL A 562 -19.80 -15.52 -22.37
CA VAL A 562 -20.01 -16.69 -21.50
C VAL A 562 -21.39 -16.68 -20.81
N GLU A 563 -22.06 -15.54 -20.79
CA GLU A 563 -23.43 -15.39 -20.29
C GLU A 563 -24.18 -14.32 -21.09
N LEU A 564 -25.48 -14.53 -21.34
CA LEU A 564 -26.31 -13.58 -22.09
C LEU A 564 -26.52 -12.28 -21.29
N GLY A 565 -26.01 -11.16 -21.82
CA GLY A 565 -26.15 -9.83 -21.22
C GLY A 565 -25.04 -9.46 -20.24
N ALA A 566 -24.11 -10.37 -19.97
CA ALA A 566 -22.87 -10.06 -19.26
C ALA A 566 -21.87 -9.30 -20.17
N PRO A 567 -20.90 -8.58 -19.58
CA PRO A 567 -19.74 -8.09 -20.34
C PRO A 567 -19.05 -9.23 -21.10
N LEU A 568 -18.47 -8.90 -22.26
CA LEU A 568 -17.65 -9.83 -23.00
C LEU A 568 -16.31 -10.01 -22.30
N VAL A 569 -15.74 -11.21 -22.37
CA VAL A 569 -14.40 -11.52 -21.88
C VAL A 569 -13.50 -11.85 -23.08
N ASP A 570 -12.20 -11.66 -22.95
CA ASP A 570 -11.25 -12.09 -23.98
C ASP A 570 -11.00 -13.61 -23.89
N PHE A 571 -10.70 -14.25 -25.01
CA PHE A 571 -10.19 -15.62 -25.02
C PHE A 571 -8.76 -15.69 -24.49
N GLU A 572 -8.43 -16.80 -23.82
CA GLU A 572 -7.04 -17.20 -23.60
C GLU A 572 -6.48 -17.85 -24.89
N LEU A 573 -5.24 -17.53 -25.29
CA LEU A 573 -4.68 -17.98 -26.57
C LEU A 573 -3.72 -19.15 -26.43
N VAL A 574 -4.08 -20.29 -27.01
CA VAL A 574 -3.27 -21.51 -26.92
C VAL A 574 -2.73 -21.91 -28.28
N VAL A 575 -1.41 -22.03 -28.44
CA VAL A 575 -0.80 -22.49 -29.71
C VAL A 575 -0.26 -23.91 -29.59
N VAL A 576 -0.94 -24.85 -30.23
CA VAL A 576 -0.52 -26.26 -30.27
C VAL A 576 0.40 -26.50 -31.45
N ASN A 577 1.69 -26.70 -31.16
CA ASN A 577 2.68 -27.10 -32.15
C ASN A 577 2.77 -28.63 -32.23
N ALA A 578 2.19 -29.24 -33.28
CA ALA A 578 2.31 -30.69 -33.52
C ALA A 578 3.69 -31.13 -34.07
N VAL A 579 4.76 -30.39 -33.81
CA VAL A 579 6.11 -30.77 -34.26
C VAL A 579 6.91 -31.25 -33.06
N PRO A 580 7.30 -32.54 -33.00
CA PRO A 580 8.29 -32.99 -32.02
C PRO A 580 9.52 -32.13 -32.20
N GLU A 581 9.90 -31.39 -31.16
CA GLU A 581 11.01 -30.47 -31.26
C GLU A 581 12.26 -31.17 -31.82
N PRO A 582 13.07 -30.48 -32.64
CA PRO A 582 14.33 -31.04 -33.15
C PRO A 582 15.23 -31.57 -32.02
N SER A 583 15.12 -30.99 -30.81
CA SER A 583 15.80 -31.41 -29.59
C SER A 583 15.47 -32.86 -29.21
N THR A 584 14.21 -33.29 -29.29
CA THR A 584 13.77 -34.66 -28.98
C THR A 584 14.36 -35.69 -29.94
N ARG A 585 14.42 -35.37 -31.24
CA ARG A 585 15.10 -36.25 -32.21
C ARG A 585 16.60 -36.29 -31.99
N THR A 586 17.19 -35.16 -31.62
CA THR A 586 18.63 -35.06 -31.33
C THR A 586 19.00 -35.83 -30.07
N LEU A 587 18.17 -35.75 -29.01
CA LEU A 587 18.35 -36.48 -27.75
C LEU A 587 18.11 -37.99 -27.91
N VAL A 588 17.13 -38.41 -28.71
CA VAL A 588 16.93 -39.82 -29.04
C VAL A 588 18.12 -40.36 -29.86
N LEU A 589 18.65 -39.58 -30.80
CA LEU A 589 19.85 -39.95 -31.56
C LEU A 589 21.10 -39.98 -30.66
N LEU A 590 21.25 -39.03 -29.74
CA LEU A 590 22.34 -39.03 -28.75
C LEU A 590 22.23 -40.24 -27.82
N GLY A 591 21.03 -40.52 -27.29
CA GLY A 591 20.77 -41.67 -26.42
C GLY A 591 21.05 -42.99 -27.12
N ALA A 592 20.64 -43.14 -28.39
CA ALA A 592 20.97 -44.30 -29.20
C ALA A 592 22.48 -44.44 -29.46
N ALA A 593 23.19 -43.33 -29.70
CA ALA A 593 24.64 -43.32 -29.90
C ALA A 593 25.39 -43.71 -28.61
N VAL A 594 24.96 -43.20 -27.46
CA VAL A 594 25.52 -43.53 -26.14
C VAL A 594 25.31 -45.01 -25.80
N LEU A 595 24.10 -45.55 -26.03
CA LEU A 595 23.81 -46.98 -25.83
C LEU A 595 24.61 -47.87 -26.79
N GLY A 596 24.76 -47.45 -28.05
CA GLY A 596 25.63 -48.13 -29.02
C GLY A 596 27.09 -48.18 -28.56
N ALA A 597 27.64 -47.04 -28.11
CA ALA A 597 29.01 -46.95 -27.61
C ALA A 597 29.23 -47.76 -26.32
N ALA A 598 28.25 -47.78 -25.41
CA ALA A 598 28.30 -48.58 -24.19
C ALA A 598 28.29 -50.09 -24.49
N SER A 599 27.48 -50.53 -25.45
CA SER A 599 27.41 -51.95 -25.87
C SER A 599 28.72 -52.46 -26.51
N TRP A 600 29.50 -51.58 -27.14
CA TRP A 600 30.76 -51.93 -27.80
C TRP A 600 31.93 -52.13 -26.81
N ARG A 601 31.84 -51.57 -25.60
CA ARG A 601 32.91 -51.65 -24.58
C ARG A 601 32.88 -52.90 -23.70
N TRP A 602 31.92 -53.81 -23.85
CA TRP A 602 31.93 -55.06 -23.08
C TRP A 602 32.87 -56.11 -23.72
N PRO A 603 33.99 -56.48 -23.07
CA PRO A 603 34.88 -57.50 -23.60
C PRO A 603 34.16 -58.85 -23.58
N ARG A 604 33.97 -59.45 -24.76
CA ARG A 604 33.56 -60.85 -24.88
C ARG A 604 34.60 -61.72 -24.17
N LYS A 605 34.31 -62.13 -22.93
CA LYS A 605 35.01 -63.23 -22.27
C LYS A 605 34.78 -64.50 -23.10
N ARG A 606 35.80 -64.88 -23.87
CA ARG A 606 35.87 -66.14 -24.59
C ARG A 606 35.76 -67.29 -23.58
N ARG A 607 34.80 -68.18 -23.81
CA ARG A 607 34.88 -69.58 -23.38
C ARG A 607 35.63 -70.37 -24.44
#